data_AF-A0AAW8RAQ7-F1
#
_entry.id   AF-A0AAW8RAQ7-F1
#
_cell.length_a   1.000
_cell.length_b   1.000
_cell.length_c   1.000
_cell.angle_alpha   90.00
_cell.angle_beta   90.00
_cell.angle_gamma   90.00
#
_symmetry.space_group_name_H-M   'P 1'
#
loop_
_entity.id
_entity.type
_entity.pdbx_description
1 polymer ?
#
loop_
_entity_poly.entity_id
_entity_poly.type
_entity_poly.pdbx_seq_one_letter_code
_entity_poly.pdbx_strand_id
1 'polypeptide(L)'
;MGFPKNFLWGGATAANQYEGGYLSGGKEPSTLDAITGGSHTTPRKITYKTKEGKIESVTREKSLPTGAIGYIDPEQYYPSHVATDFYHHYKEDIALFAEMGFKCFRLSINWSRICPKGTDEVNEEGLAFYDAVFDELLKYNIEPVVTINHFDIPMYLADELDGWSNRKVIDYFLFFCETIFKRYKDKVKYWMTFNEINFLRSWTQIGIHDSSLQGKYQAAHHLFVASAKAVKLGHQINSDFQIGMMVAYIPSYPMSCRPEDVMESVQFNREQEFYIDVQVKGYYPAHKLKQFEREGVVIKKEAGDDELIKEGTVDYIGFSYYMSTVSSANPDKVKFVGGNQMPAVKNPYLEESDWGWGVDPLGLRISLSKLYDRYNIPLFVVENGFGAVDTVESDGAIIDDYRIDYFKKHVAAMKDAIDLDGVDLIGYTPWGCIDLVSAGTGEMKKRYGFIYVDLDDHGQGTLKRSRKKSFNWYKQVIATNGEKLENN
;
A
#
# COMPACT_ATOMS: atom_id res chain seq x y z
N MET A 1 3.46 -22.82 21.34
CA MET A 1 4.58 -22.59 20.41
C MET A 1 4.26 -21.32 19.67
N GLY A 2 5.17 -20.34 19.71
CA GLY A 2 5.03 -19.08 19.00
C GLY A 2 5.17 -19.24 17.49
N PHE A 3 5.24 -18.11 16.80
CA PHE A 3 5.59 -18.02 15.39
C PHE A 3 7.05 -18.48 15.14
N PRO A 4 7.50 -18.62 13.89
CA PRO A 4 8.91 -18.88 13.59
C PRO A 4 9.84 -17.93 14.36
N LYS A 5 11.02 -18.39 14.78
CA LYS A 5 11.93 -17.60 15.64
C LYS A 5 12.34 -16.25 15.04
N ASN A 6 12.43 -16.19 13.71
CA ASN A 6 12.85 -15.02 12.97
C ASN A 6 11.66 -14.29 12.32
N PHE A 7 10.44 -14.52 12.80
CA PHE A 7 9.24 -13.88 12.27
C PHE A 7 9.31 -12.35 12.43
N LEU A 8 9.14 -11.62 11.33
CA LEU A 8 9.27 -10.17 11.31
C LEU A 8 7.97 -9.50 11.75
N TRP A 9 7.80 -9.33 13.05
CA TRP A 9 6.76 -8.46 13.62
C TRP A 9 7.12 -6.99 13.42
N GLY A 10 6.15 -6.15 13.09
CA GLY A 10 6.45 -4.73 12.86
C GLY A 10 5.23 -3.84 12.74
N GLY A 11 5.33 -2.83 11.90
CA GLY A 11 4.23 -1.94 11.55
C GLY A 11 4.50 -1.31 10.19
N ALA A 12 3.46 -0.83 9.51
CA ALA A 12 3.55 -0.31 8.15
C ALA A 12 2.95 1.10 8.03
N THR A 13 3.62 1.95 7.25
CA THR A 13 3.14 3.27 6.84
C THR A 13 3.49 3.56 5.37
N ALA A 14 3.07 4.73 4.88
CA ALA A 14 3.48 5.27 3.59
C ALA A 14 3.90 6.73 3.75
N ALA A 15 4.94 7.14 3.02
CA ALA A 15 5.53 8.48 3.10
C ALA A 15 4.49 9.60 2.96
N ASN A 16 3.68 9.56 1.90
CA ASN A 16 2.66 10.58 1.61
C ASN A 16 1.52 10.66 2.64
N GLN A 17 1.39 9.67 3.54
CA GLN A 17 0.36 9.65 4.58
C GLN A 17 0.90 10.00 5.96
N TYR A 18 2.24 10.01 6.12
CA TYR A 18 2.88 10.02 7.43
C TYR A 18 4.01 11.07 7.56
N GLU A 19 4.85 11.24 6.53
CA GLU A 19 6.02 12.13 6.58
C GLU A 19 5.67 13.60 6.79
N GLY A 20 4.80 14.17 5.96
CA GLY A 20 4.64 15.61 5.88
C GLY A 20 5.89 16.29 5.29
N GLY A 21 6.10 17.56 5.66
CA GLY A 21 7.24 18.34 5.16
C GLY A 21 7.29 18.37 3.64
N TYR A 22 6.14 18.54 2.97
CA TYR A 22 5.98 18.23 1.54
C TYR A 22 6.83 19.05 0.56
N LEU A 23 7.42 20.15 1.00
CA LEU A 23 8.43 20.96 0.28
C LEU A 23 9.74 21.11 1.05
N SER A 24 9.87 20.45 2.21
CA SER A 24 11.06 20.52 3.05
C SER A 24 12.17 19.65 2.49
N GLY A 25 13.41 20.14 2.57
CA GLY A 25 14.59 19.37 2.18
C GLY A 25 14.71 19.13 0.67
N GLY A 26 14.30 20.09 -0.16
CA GLY A 26 14.39 19.99 -1.62
C GLY A 26 13.33 19.10 -2.30
N LYS A 27 12.35 18.57 -1.54
CA LYS A 27 11.24 17.80 -2.09
C LYS A 27 10.39 18.68 -3.03
N GLU A 28 10.09 18.17 -4.22
CA GLU A 28 9.06 18.76 -5.10
C GLU A 28 7.70 18.03 -4.91
N PRO A 29 6.57 18.63 -5.36
CA PRO A 29 5.26 18.01 -5.24
C PRO A 29 5.18 16.64 -5.93
N SER A 30 4.51 15.71 -5.25
CA SER A 30 4.01 14.47 -5.83
C SER A 30 2.54 14.63 -6.22
N THR A 31 2.00 13.70 -7.00
CA THR A 31 0.57 13.70 -7.37
C THR A 31 -0.37 13.73 -6.16
N LEU A 32 0.04 13.16 -5.02
CA LEU A 32 -0.76 13.16 -3.79
C LEU A 32 -0.87 14.55 -3.13
N ASP A 33 0.10 15.43 -3.39
CA ASP A 33 0.12 16.79 -2.84
C ASP A 33 -0.90 17.71 -3.53
N ALA A 34 -1.52 17.27 -4.64
CA ALA A 34 -2.62 17.95 -5.32
C ALA A 34 -4.00 17.32 -5.00
N ILE A 35 -4.09 16.45 -3.97
CA ILE A 35 -5.33 15.76 -3.60
C ILE A 35 -5.89 16.29 -2.29
N THR A 36 -7.05 16.95 -2.36
CA THR A 36 -7.71 17.55 -1.19
C THR A 36 -8.11 16.50 -0.15
N GLY A 37 -8.38 16.95 1.07
CA GLY A 37 -9.14 16.18 2.05
C GLY A 37 -10.55 15.85 1.55
N GLY A 38 -11.11 14.77 2.06
CA GLY A 38 -12.48 14.32 1.83
C GLY A 38 -13.09 13.78 3.12
N SER A 39 -14.14 12.97 3.01
CA SER A 39 -14.79 12.28 4.11
C SER A 39 -15.50 11.01 3.62
N HIS A 40 -16.11 10.26 4.53
CA HIS A 40 -16.98 9.12 4.15
C HIS A 40 -18.17 9.50 3.23
N THR A 41 -18.55 10.78 3.14
CA THR A 41 -19.63 11.28 2.26
C THR A 41 -19.13 12.18 1.12
N THR A 42 -17.92 12.73 1.22
CA THR A 42 -17.36 13.65 0.23
C THR A 42 -16.06 13.08 -0.33
N PRO A 43 -15.98 12.75 -1.63
CA PRO A 43 -14.77 12.17 -2.19
C PRO A 43 -13.63 13.19 -2.19
N ARG A 44 -12.40 12.70 -1.99
CA ARG A 44 -11.19 13.47 -2.26
C ARG A 44 -11.14 13.88 -3.73
N LYS A 45 -10.61 15.07 -4.01
CA LYS A 45 -10.55 15.61 -5.37
C LYS A 45 -9.11 15.90 -5.80
N ILE A 46 -8.85 15.66 -7.06
CA ILE A 46 -7.71 16.21 -7.78
C ILE A 46 -8.10 17.62 -8.19
N THR A 47 -7.26 18.60 -7.86
CA THR A 47 -7.36 19.94 -8.46
C THR A 47 -6.34 20.05 -9.58
N TYR A 48 -6.77 20.49 -10.76
CA TYR A 48 -5.92 20.57 -11.95
C TYR A 48 -6.19 21.84 -12.74
N LYS A 49 -5.23 22.22 -13.58
CA LYS A 49 -5.33 23.33 -14.53
C LYS A 49 -5.35 22.78 -15.95
N THR A 50 -6.36 23.16 -16.73
CA THR A 50 -6.45 22.77 -18.16
C THR A 50 -5.37 23.49 -18.98
N LYS A 51 -5.16 23.03 -20.22
CA LYS A 51 -4.26 23.68 -21.18
C LYS A 51 -4.63 25.14 -21.46
N GLU A 52 -5.92 25.47 -21.41
CA GLU A 52 -6.46 26.83 -21.56
C GLU A 52 -6.32 27.68 -20.29
N GLY A 53 -5.78 27.09 -19.22
CA GLY A 53 -5.49 27.76 -17.96
C GLY A 53 -6.66 27.79 -16.96
N LYS A 54 -7.75 27.07 -17.22
CA LYS A 54 -8.89 26.98 -16.30
C LYS A 54 -8.57 26.02 -15.15
N ILE A 55 -8.87 26.44 -13.92
CA ILE A 55 -8.75 25.58 -12.73
C ILE A 55 -10.06 24.80 -12.55
N GLU A 56 -9.95 23.48 -12.41
CA GLU A 56 -11.07 22.56 -12.23
C GLU A 56 -10.73 21.49 -11.19
N SER A 57 -11.73 20.69 -10.79
CA SER A 57 -11.51 19.55 -9.90
C SER A 57 -12.35 18.34 -10.29
N VAL A 58 -11.81 17.14 -10.01
CA VAL A 58 -12.46 15.87 -10.31
C VAL A 58 -12.13 14.83 -9.23
N THR A 59 -12.95 13.78 -9.09
CA THR A 59 -12.61 12.66 -8.18
C THR A 59 -11.43 11.86 -8.73
N ARG A 60 -10.71 11.17 -7.84
CA ARG A 60 -9.41 10.52 -8.10
C ARG A 60 -9.44 9.45 -9.20
N GLU A 61 -10.59 8.89 -9.51
CA GLU A 61 -10.78 7.75 -10.40
C GLU A 61 -11.08 8.17 -11.85
N LYS A 62 -11.32 9.46 -12.07
CA LYS A 62 -11.68 9.99 -13.38
C LYS A 62 -10.44 10.35 -14.18
N SER A 63 -10.57 10.25 -15.50
CA SER A 63 -9.59 10.78 -16.44
C SER A 63 -9.48 12.30 -16.29
N LEU A 64 -8.28 12.81 -16.54
CA LEU A 64 -8.04 14.24 -16.67
C LEU A 64 -8.01 14.60 -18.17
N PRO A 65 -8.39 15.84 -18.54
CA PRO A 65 -8.22 16.32 -19.91
C PRO A 65 -6.76 16.22 -20.35
N THR A 66 -6.50 15.86 -21.61
CA THR A 66 -5.14 15.76 -22.15
C THR A 66 -4.35 17.07 -21.94
N GLY A 67 -3.18 16.96 -21.30
CA GLY A 67 -2.32 18.11 -21.02
C GLY A 67 -2.82 19.02 -19.90
N ALA A 68 -3.76 18.54 -19.08
CA ALA A 68 -3.99 19.13 -17.77
C ALA A 68 -2.73 18.94 -16.90
N ILE A 69 -2.55 19.82 -15.91
CA ILE A 69 -1.45 19.72 -14.95
C ILE A 69 -2.02 19.80 -13.53
N GLY A 70 -1.35 19.16 -12.58
CA GLY A 70 -1.71 19.27 -11.17
C GLY A 70 -1.71 20.72 -10.69
N TYR A 71 -2.69 21.09 -9.86
CA TYR A 71 -2.78 22.42 -9.27
C TYR A 71 -3.02 22.33 -7.77
N ILE A 72 -2.13 22.95 -6.99
CA ILE A 72 -2.26 23.08 -5.54
C ILE A 72 -2.87 24.46 -5.27
N ASP A 73 -4.15 24.47 -4.90
CA ASP A 73 -4.90 25.67 -4.59
C ASP A 73 -4.58 26.14 -3.16
N PRO A 74 -3.96 27.31 -2.96
CA PRO A 74 -3.57 27.77 -1.62
C PRO A 74 -4.76 27.98 -0.67
N GLU A 75 -6.00 28.02 -1.17
CA GLU A 75 -7.21 28.14 -0.36
C GLU A 75 -7.77 26.78 0.10
N GLN A 76 -7.20 25.65 -0.33
CA GLN A 76 -7.66 24.31 -0.01
C GLN A 76 -6.77 23.59 1.00
N TYR A 77 -7.36 22.64 1.73
CA TYR A 77 -6.63 21.78 2.66
C TYR A 77 -6.18 20.48 1.98
N TYR A 78 -4.88 20.19 2.11
CA TYR A 78 -4.23 18.99 1.58
C TYR A 78 -3.62 18.20 2.75
N PRO A 79 -4.28 17.10 3.17
CA PRO A 79 -3.83 16.32 4.33
C PRO A 79 -2.38 15.81 4.24
N SER A 80 -1.86 15.54 3.04
CA SER A 80 -0.49 15.03 2.86
C SER A 80 0.60 16.06 3.17
N HIS A 81 0.27 17.37 3.16
CA HIS A 81 1.28 18.43 3.28
C HIS A 81 1.98 18.43 4.64
N VAL A 82 1.19 18.22 5.70
CA VAL A 82 1.66 18.05 7.08
C VAL A 82 1.61 16.58 7.49
N ALA A 83 0.63 15.82 7.00
CA ALA A 83 0.36 14.46 7.45
C ALA A 83 0.32 14.38 8.98
N THR A 84 1.16 13.55 9.61
CA THR A 84 1.40 13.60 11.07
C THR A 84 2.85 13.96 11.40
N ASP A 85 3.55 14.60 10.46
CA ASP A 85 4.88 15.20 10.62
C ASP A 85 6.00 14.23 11.07
N PHE A 86 5.97 12.98 10.60
CA PHE A 86 7.07 12.04 10.84
C PHE A 86 8.43 12.57 10.35
N TYR A 87 8.45 13.45 9.34
CA TYR A 87 9.67 14.07 8.84
C TYR A 87 10.49 14.75 9.94
N HIS A 88 9.84 15.39 10.92
CA HIS A 88 10.52 15.99 12.07
C HIS A 88 10.47 15.12 13.34
N HIS A 89 9.51 14.19 13.42
CA HIS A 89 9.25 13.38 14.62
C HIS A 89 9.77 11.93 14.53
N TYR A 90 10.50 11.54 13.49
CA TYR A 90 10.87 10.14 13.27
C TYR A 90 11.63 9.50 14.44
N LYS A 91 12.48 10.25 15.16
CA LYS A 91 13.26 9.70 16.28
C LYS A 91 12.38 9.28 17.46
N GLU A 92 11.40 10.11 17.82
CA GLU A 92 10.48 9.79 18.92
C GLU A 92 9.49 8.70 18.52
N ASP A 93 9.03 8.71 17.27
CA ASP A 93 8.13 7.69 16.74
C ASP A 93 8.82 6.32 16.67
N ILE A 94 10.07 6.27 16.18
CA ILE A 94 10.87 5.03 16.16
C ILE A 94 11.18 4.51 17.57
N ALA A 95 11.40 5.39 18.54
CA ALA A 95 11.57 4.97 19.93
C ALA A 95 10.32 4.27 20.48
N LEU A 96 9.11 4.72 20.09
CA LEU A 96 7.86 4.04 20.44
C LEU A 96 7.72 2.68 19.72
N PHE A 97 8.17 2.56 18.48
CA PHE A 97 8.22 1.27 17.77
C PHE A 97 9.16 0.28 18.46
N ALA A 98 10.33 0.76 18.89
CA ALA A 98 11.29 -0.02 19.67
C ALA A 98 10.73 -0.44 21.04
N GLU A 99 9.95 0.44 21.69
CA GLU A 99 9.29 0.12 22.96
C GLU A 99 8.23 -0.99 22.82
N MET A 100 7.53 -1.07 21.68
CA MET A 100 6.68 -2.22 21.34
C MET A 100 7.49 -3.47 20.99
N GLY A 101 8.76 -3.33 20.65
CA GLY A 101 9.68 -4.43 20.36
C GLY A 101 9.69 -4.86 18.89
N PHE A 102 9.32 -3.96 17.97
CA PHE A 102 9.31 -4.20 16.52
C PHE A 102 10.60 -4.89 16.06
N LYS A 103 10.46 -5.82 15.11
CA LYS A 103 11.56 -6.50 14.40
C LYS A 103 11.80 -5.89 13.04
N CYS A 104 10.76 -5.34 12.42
CA CYS A 104 10.85 -4.57 11.20
C CYS A 104 9.92 -3.36 11.21
N PHE A 105 10.17 -2.40 10.32
CA PHE A 105 9.26 -1.29 10.06
C PHE A 105 9.14 -1.09 8.56
N ARG A 106 7.91 -1.20 8.06
CA ARG A 106 7.60 -0.96 6.65
C ARG A 106 7.28 0.50 6.42
N LEU A 107 7.97 1.10 5.47
CA LEU A 107 7.74 2.47 4.99
C LEU A 107 7.95 2.54 3.48
N SER A 108 7.65 3.69 2.88
CA SER A 108 8.05 4.00 1.52
C SER A 108 9.08 5.11 1.48
N ILE A 109 9.93 5.09 0.46
CA ILE A 109 10.74 6.25 0.10
C ILE A 109 9.90 7.11 -0.85
N ASN A 110 9.79 8.41 -0.57
CA ASN A 110 9.11 9.34 -1.44
C ASN A 110 10.00 9.66 -2.65
N TRP A 111 9.55 9.29 -3.85
CA TRP A 111 10.34 9.48 -5.07
C TRP A 111 10.70 10.95 -5.29
N SER A 112 9.77 11.90 -5.05
CA SER A 112 10.06 13.33 -5.23
C SER A 112 10.91 13.96 -4.11
N ARG A 113 11.25 13.21 -3.04
CA ARG A 113 12.34 13.59 -2.14
C ARG A 113 13.70 13.27 -2.73
N ILE A 114 13.84 12.13 -3.39
CA ILE A 114 15.14 11.65 -3.91
C ILE A 114 15.44 12.22 -5.28
N CYS A 115 14.43 12.20 -6.17
CA CYS A 115 14.49 12.80 -7.49
C CYS A 115 13.33 13.79 -7.60
N PRO A 116 13.54 15.09 -7.33
CA PRO A 116 12.46 16.08 -7.20
C PRO A 116 11.47 16.06 -8.36
N LYS A 117 11.97 16.17 -9.60
CA LYS A 117 11.17 16.05 -10.82
C LYS A 117 10.88 14.61 -11.25
N GLY A 118 11.42 13.64 -10.51
CA GLY A 118 11.38 12.23 -10.86
C GLY A 118 12.32 11.81 -11.98
N THR A 119 13.17 12.70 -12.49
CA THR A 119 14.13 12.39 -13.57
C THR A 119 15.48 11.91 -13.01
N ASP A 120 16.59 12.25 -13.66
CA ASP A 120 17.97 11.89 -13.31
C ASP A 120 18.66 12.88 -12.34
N GLU A 121 17.91 13.83 -11.78
CA GLU A 121 18.40 14.71 -10.72
C GLU A 121 18.32 14.00 -9.36
N VAL A 122 19.40 14.07 -8.57
CA VAL A 122 19.46 13.49 -7.22
C VAL A 122 19.52 14.62 -6.19
N ASN A 123 18.62 14.55 -5.21
CA ASN A 123 18.61 15.42 -4.06
C ASN A 123 19.25 14.73 -2.85
N GLU A 124 20.46 15.16 -2.49
CA GLU A 124 21.21 14.58 -1.37
C GLU A 124 20.52 14.81 -0.02
N GLU A 125 19.78 15.90 0.18
CA GLU A 125 19.04 16.12 1.44
C GLU A 125 17.94 15.07 1.62
N GLY A 126 17.29 14.65 0.53
CA GLY A 126 16.35 13.54 0.51
C GLY A 126 17.02 12.22 0.87
N LEU A 127 18.20 11.93 0.31
CA LEU A 127 18.96 10.72 0.64
C LEU A 127 19.41 10.71 2.12
N ALA A 128 19.93 11.84 2.60
CA ALA A 128 20.38 11.99 3.98
C ALA A 128 19.24 11.85 4.99
N PHE A 129 18.02 12.27 4.64
CA PHE A 129 16.84 12.05 5.49
C PHE A 129 16.58 10.56 5.71
N TYR A 130 16.52 9.75 4.64
CA TYR A 130 16.27 8.32 4.79
C TYR A 130 17.47 7.57 5.39
N ASP A 131 18.71 8.03 5.17
CA ASP A 131 19.85 7.54 5.94
C ASP A 131 19.63 7.69 7.44
N ALA A 132 19.21 8.87 7.88
CA ALA A 132 18.97 9.15 9.29
C ALA A 132 17.79 8.32 9.86
N VAL A 133 16.73 8.13 9.08
CA VAL A 133 15.60 7.26 9.46
C VAL A 133 16.06 5.81 9.59
N PHE A 134 16.76 5.27 8.59
CA PHE A 134 17.24 3.89 8.62
C PHE A 134 18.28 3.66 9.71
N ASP A 135 19.18 4.62 9.95
CA ASP A 135 20.16 4.53 11.05
C ASP A 135 19.46 4.52 12.42
N GLU A 136 18.41 5.30 12.60
CA GLU A 136 17.63 5.28 13.85
C GLU A 136 16.84 3.97 14.01
N LEU A 137 16.29 3.38 12.95
CA LEU A 137 15.67 2.05 12.99
C LEU A 137 16.69 0.97 13.37
N LEU A 138 17.83 0.94 12.69
CA LEU A 138 18.88 -0.07 12.89
C LEU A 138 19.53 0.05 14.27
N LYS A 139 19.62 1.25 14.85
CA LYS A 139 20.04 1.47 16.24
C LYS A 139 19.19 0.68 17.25
N TYR A 140 17.90 0.44 16.94
CA TYR A 140 17.01 -0.39 17.76
C TYR A 140 16.87 -1.82 17.25
N ASN A 141 17.67 -2.24 16.25
CA ASN A 141 17.57 -3.53 15.56
C ASN A 141 16.21 -3.75 14.88
N ILE A 142 15.66 -2.68 14.30
CA ILE A 142 14.44 -2.73 13.50
C ILE A 142 14.84 -2.75 12.02
N GLU A 143 14.56 -3.85 11.33
CA GLU A 143 14.85 -4.02 9.90
C GLU A 143 13.92 -3.11 9.06
N PRO A 144 14.45 -2.23 8.20
CA PRO A 144 13.62 -1.48 7.27
C PRO A 144 13.04 -2.40 6.18
N VAL A 145 11.75 -2.26 5.90
CA VAL A 145 11.07 -2.90 4.76
C VAL A 145 10.56 -1.79 3.84
N VAL A 146 11.17 -1.61 2.68
CA VAL A 146 10.97 -0.40 1.86
C VAL A 146 10.10 -0.66 0.65
N THR A 147 9.00 0.08 0.52
CA THR A 147 8.25 0.16 -0.76
C THR A 147 8.78 1.32 -1.60
N ILE A 148 9.17 1.04 -2.85
CA ILE A 148 9.84 2.01 -3.73
C ILE A 148 8.85 3.05 -4.26
N ASN A 149 7.67 2.62 -4.72
CA ASN A 149 6.61 3.53 -5.14
C ASN A 149 5.29 3.20 -4.44
N HIS A 150 4.77 4.13 -3.63
CA HIS A 150 3.59 3.92 -2.80
C HIS A 150 2.53 4.98 -3.07
N PHE A 151 1.83 4.82 -4.20
CA PHE A 151 0.80 5.74 -4.70
C PHE A 151 1.29 7.12 -5.12
N ASP A 152 2.55 7.48 -4.91
CA ASP A 152 3.08 8.81 -5.15
C ASP A 152 4.13 8.82 -6.28
N ILE A 153 3.76 9.36 -7.43
CA ILE A 153 4.70 9.70 -8.51
C ILE A 153 5.03 11.20 -8.43
N PRO A 154 6.27 11.64 -8.75
CA PRO A 154 6.59 13.05 -8.89
C PRO A 154 5.62 13.73 -9.87
N MET A 155 5.03 14.84 -9.45
CA MET A 155 3.96 15.51 -10.22
C MET A 155 4.46 15.98 -11.59
N TYR A 156 5.74 16.34 -11.69
CA TYR A 156 6.40 16.66 -12.95
C TYR A 156 6.29 15.53 -13.99
N LEU A 157 6.48 14.26 -13.59
CA LEU A 157 6.36 13.14 -14.52
C LEU A 157 4.90 12.93 -14.98
N ALA A 158 3.95 13.16 -14.08
CA ALA A 158 2.52 13.09 -14.43
C ALA A 158 2.15 14.18 -15.45
N ASP A 159 2.59 15.40 -15.20
CA ASP A 159 2.19 16.58 -15.96
C ASP A 159 2.92 16.69 -17.31
N GLU A 160 4.23 16.44 -17.35
CA GLU A 160 5.05 16.63 -18.56
C GLU A 160 5.13 15.37 -19.43
N LEU A 161 4.98 14.18 -18.82
CA LEU A 161 5.16 12.90 -19.51
C LEU A 161 3.94 11.99 -19.46
N ASP A 162 2.80 12.42 -18.90
CA ASP A 162 1.62 11.57 -18.71
C ASP A 162 1.92 10.31 -17.87
N GLY A 163 2.87 10.45 -16.93
CA GLY A 163 3.25 9.42 -15.97
C GLY A 163 3.55 8.07 -16.63
N TRP A 164 3.00 7.01 -16.05
CA TRP A 164 3.25 5.64 -16.50
C TRP A 164 2.65 5.28 -17.86
N SER A 165 1.87 6.15 -18.50
CA SER A 165 1.51 6.00 -19.92
C SER A 165 2.74 6.08 -20.82
N ASN A 166 3.76 6.82 -20.41
CA ASN A 166 4.97 7.05 -21.19
C ASN A 166 6.09 6.09 -20.79
N ARG A 167 6.55 5.33 -21.77
CA ARG A 167 7.59 4.33 -21.64
C ARG A 167 8.88 4.85 -20.98
N LYS A 168 9.24 6.13 -21.23
CA LYS A 168 10.45 6.76 -20.67
C LYS A 168 10.45 6.79 -19.14
N VAL A 169 9.28 6.78 -18.50
CA VAL A 169 9.17 6.75 -17.03
C VAL A 169 9.80 5.48 -16.44
N ILE A 170 9.89 4.38 -17.20
CA ILE A 170 10.62 3.18 -16.77
C ILE A 170 12.09 3.50 -16.49
N ASP A 171 12.75 4.27 -17.36
CA ASP A 171 14.17 4.56 -17.23
C ASP A 171 14.44 5.47 -16.03
N TYR A 172 13.57 6.46 -15.81
CA TYR A 172 13.66 7.33 -14.64
C TYR A 172 13.37 6.59 -13.33
N PHE A 173 12.40 5.67 -13.33
CA PHE A 173 12.16 4.80 -12.18
C PHE A 173 13.38 3.92 -11.88
N LEU A 174 14.07 3.40 -12.90
CA LEU A 174 15.27 2.60 -12.71
C LEU A 174 16.45 3.42 -12.21
N PHE A 175 16.60 4.67 -12.67
CA PHE A 175 17.59 5.59 -12.11
C PHE A 175 17.33 5.82 -10.61
N PHE A 176 16.08 6.06 -10.23
CA PHE A 176 15.68 6.18 -8.83
C PHE A 176 15.97 4.88 -8.04
N CYS A 177 15.60 3.72 -8.57
CA CYS A 177 15.91 2.41 -7.98
C CYS A 177 17.42 2.21 -7.78
N GLU A 178 18.23 2.46 -8.82
CA GLU A 178 19.68 2.32 -8.76
C GLU A 178 20.27 3.20 -7.66
N THR A 179 19.78 4.44 -7.55
CA THR A 179 20.21 5.43 -6.56
C THR A 179 19.96 4.91 -5.14
N ILE A 180 18.72 4.50 -4.83
CA ILE A 180 18.36 4.04 -3.48
C ILE A 180 18.95 2.66 -3.16
N PHE A 181 19.01 1.74 -4.13
CA PHE A 181 19.64 0.44 -3.94
C PHE A 181 21.13 0.59 -3.63
N LYS A 182 21.87 1.44 -4.36
CA LYS A 182 23.28 1.69 -4.07
C LYS A 182 23.49 2.39 -2.73
N ARG A 183 22.65 3.38 -2.40
CA ARG A 183 22.79 4.15 -1.15
C ARG A 183 22.52 3.29 0.08
N TYR A 184 21.49 2.44 0.04
CA TYR A 184 20.99 1.73 1.21
C TYR A 184 21.28 0.23 1.20
N LYS A 185 22.18 -0.26 0.33
CA LYS A 185 22.48 -1.70 0.18
C LYS A 185 22.89 -2.43 1.45
N ASP A 186 23.48 -1.71 2.40
CA ASP A 186 23.96 -2.25 3.68
C ASP A 186 22.98 -1.97 4.83
N LYS A 187 21.83 -1.33 4.54
CA LYS A 187 20.83 -0.89 5.53
C LYS A 187 19.45 -1.51 5.33
N VAL A 188 19.11 -1.93 4.11
CA VAL A 188 17.78 -2.42 3.76
C VAL A 188 17.89 -3.74 3.01
N LYS A 189 17.34 -4.81 3.58
CA LYS A 189 17.27 -6.11 2.90
C LYS A 189 15.98 -6.31 2.11
N TYR A 190 14.84 -5.86 2.63
CA TYR A 190 13.52 -6.14 2.08
C TYR A 190 12.95 -4.94 1.31
N TRP A 191 12.61 -5.18 0.05
CA TRP A 191 12.10 -4.17 -0.88
C TRP A 191 10.79 -4.63 -1.51
N MET A 192 9.91 -3.69 -1.84
CA MET A 192 8.74 -3.91 -2.71
C MET A 192 8.73 -2.85 -3.81
N THR A 193 8.43 -3.25 -5.04
CA THR A 193 8.43 -2.32 -6.18
C THR A 193 7.26 -1.33 -6.12
N PHE A 194 6.04 -1.80 -6.39
CA PHE A 194 4.84 -0.98 -6.47
C PHE A 194 3.80 -1.41 -5.44
N ASN A 195 3.37 -0.48 -4.58
CA ASN A 195 2.28 -0.73 -3.64
C ASN A 195 0.96 -0.98 -4.36
N GLU A 196 0.20 -1.99 -3.90
CA GLU A 196 -1.14 -2.34 -4.37
C GLU A 196 -1.30 -2.13 -5.88
N ILE A 197 -0.42 -2.78 -6.66
CA ILE A 197 -0.30 -2.56 -8.11
C ILE A 197 -1.65 -2.67 -8.85
N ASN A 198 -2.57 -3.49 -8.32
CA ASN A 198 -3.93 -3.69 -8.83
C ASN A 198 -4.89 -2.51 -8.63
N PHE A 199 -4.51 -1.48 -7.86
CA PHE A 199 -5.25 -0.22 -7.70
C PHE A 199 -4.59 0.99 -8.39
N LEU A 200 -3.44 0.80 -9.03
CA LEU A 200 -2.75 1.85 -9.78
C LEU A 200 -3.45 2.11 -11.11
N ARG A 201 -4.21 3.21 -11.21
CA ARG A 201 -5.22 3.32 -12.28
C ARG A 201 -5.59 4.72 -12.77
N SER A 202 -4.97 5.77 -12.23
CA SER A 202 -5.27 7.15 -12.60
C SER A 202 -4.09 8.09 -12.32
N TRP A 203 -4.30 9.38 -12.62
CA TRP A 203 -3.34 10.44 -12.38
C TRP A 203 -2.86 10.47 -10.93
N THR A 204 -3.75 10.20 -9.96
CA THR A 204 -3.38 10.19 -8.55
C THR A 204 -2.26 9.21 -8.24
N GLN A 205 -2.39 7.94 -8.63
CA GLN A 205 -1.41 6.92 -8.22
C GLN A 205 -0.21 6.82 -9.15
N ILE A 206 -0.43 7.06 -10.45
CA ILE A 206 0.56 6.74 -11.51
C ILE A 206 0.66 7.82 -12.59
N GLY A 207 0.05 8.99 -12.39
CA GLY A 207 0.23 10.15 -13.26
C GLY A 207 -0.44 10.07 -14.63
N ILE A 208 -1.25 9.04 -14.89
CA ILE A 208 -1.91 8.87 -16.19
C ILE A 208 -3.18 9.71 -16.31
N HIS A 209 -3.34 10.42 -17.42
CA HIS A 209 -4.55 11.18 -17.74
C HIS A 209 -5.69 10.28 -18.22
N ASP A 210 -5.36 9.22 -18.97
CA ASP A 210 -6.36 8.26 -19.45
C ASP A 210 -6.60 7.12 -18.46
N SER A 211 -7.68 7.21 -17.70
CA SER A 211 -8.16 6.16 -16.79
C SER A 211 -9.08 5.14 -17.48
N SER A 212 -9.09 5.03 -18.82
CA SER A 212 -9.76 3.94 -19.54
C SER A 212 -9.08 2.58 -19.31
N LEU A 213 -9.70 1.49 -19.75
CA LEU A 213 -9.07 0.16 -19.70
C LEU A 213 -7.76 0.13 -20.53
N GLN A 214 -7.75 0.79 -21.68
CA GLN A 214 -6.57 0.87 -22.55
C GLN A 214 -5.41 1.59 -21.86
N GLY A 215 -5.65 2.78 -21.30
CA GLY A 215 -4.63 3.56 -20.59
C GLY A 215 -4.10 2.82 -19.35
N LYS A 216 -5.02 2.28 -18.53
CA LYS A 216 -4.67 1.51 -17.33
C LYS A 216 -3.79 0.30 -17.64
N TYR A 217 -4.14 -0.52 -18.62
CA TYR A 217 -3.35 -1.73 -18.90
C TYR A 217 -2.06 -1.45 -19.66
N GLN A 218 -1.99 -0.37 -20.46
CA GLN A 218 -0.71 0.06 -21.02
C GLN A 218 0.25 0.52 -19.91
N ALA A 219 -0.24 1.30 -18.95
CA ALA A 219 0.54 1.71 -17.79
C ALA A 219 0.94 0.50 -16.92
N ALA A 220 0.03 -0.44 -16.67
CA ALA A 220 0.33 -1.69 -15.96
C ALA A 220 1.45 -2.49 -16.65
N HIS A 221 1.47 -2.53 -17.98
CA HIS A 221 2.57 -3.17 -18.72
C HIS A 221 3.92 -2.50 -18.43
N HIS A 222 3.99 -1.16 -18.45
CA HIS A 222 5.21 -0.44 -18.09
C HIS A 222 5.63 -0.68 -16.64
N LEU A 223 4.68 -0.74 -15.70
CA LEU A 223 4.94 -1.09 -14.30
C LEU A 223 5.52 -2.50 -14.16
N PHE A 224 5.00 -3.49 -14.91
CA PHE A 224 5.57 -4.86 -14.88
C PHE A 224 7.00 -4.90 -15.41
N VAL A 225 7.27 -4.24 -16.54
CA VAL A 225 8.63 -4.16 -17.10
C VAL A 225 9.57 -3.43 -16.15
N ALA A 226 9.13 -2.33 -15.53
CA ALA A 226 9.92 -1.59 -14.55
C ALA A 226 10.20 -2.41 -13.28
N SER A 227 9.19 -3.12 -12.76
CA SER A 227 9.33 -4.02 -11.61
C SER A 227 10.37 -5.11 -11.89
N ALA A 228 10.25 -5.78 -13.04
CA ALA A 228 11.18 -6.84 -13.43
C ALA A 228 12.62 -6.34 -13.64
N LYS A 229 12.79 -5.16 -14.26
CA LYS A 229 14.09 -4.52 -14.39
C LYS A 229 14.66 -4.12 -13.01
N ALA A 230 13.83 -3.64 -12.08
CA ALA A 230 14.25 -3.26 -10.74
C ALA A 230 14.69 -4.48 -9.90
N VAL A 231 13.99 -5.62 -10.02
CA VAL A 231 14.41 -6.89 -9.39
C VAL A 231 15.81 -7.27 -9.87
N LYS A 232 16.01 -7.36 -11.19
CA LYS A 232 17.31 -7.70 -11.79
C LYS A 232 18.42 -6.74 -11.36
N LEU A 233 18.15 -5.43 -11.39
CA LEU A 233 19.08 -4.40 -10.97
C LEU A 233 19.44 -4.52 -9.49
N GLY A 234 18.45 -4.73 -8.63
CA GLY A 234 18.66 -4.88 -7.20
C GLY A 234 19.55 -6.09 -6.88
N HIS A 235 19.28 -7.25 -7.46
CA HIS A 235 20.12 -8.45 -7.28
C HIS A 235 21.53 -8.30 -7.86
N GLN A 236 21.72 -7.49 -8.91
CA GLN A 236 23.06 -7.14 -9.41
C GLN A 236 23.84 -6.26 -8.44
N ILE A 237 23.17 -5.35 -7.72
CA ILE A 237 23.78 -4.46 -6.73
C ILE A 237 24.07 -5.22 -5.42
N ASN A 238 23.12 -6.01 -4.96
CA ASN A 238 23.24 -6.86 -3.79
C ASN A 238 22.36 -8.11 -3.93
N SER A 239 22.99 -9.29 -4.03
CA SER A 239 22.30 -10.58 -4.18
C SER A 239 21.51 -10.99 -2.93
N ASP A 240 21.75 -10.35 -1.78
CA ASP A 240 21.04 -10.65 -0.52
C ASP A 240 19.72 -9.90 -0.39
N PHE A 241 19.45 -8.93 -1.29
CA PHE A 241 18.15 -8.27 -1.34
C PHE A 241 17.02 -9.28 -1.55
N GLN A 242 15.90 -9.00 -0.91
CA GLN A 242 14.63 -9.67 -1.13
C GLN A 242 13.69 -8.64 -1.73
N ILE A 243 13.32 -8.81 -2.99
CA ILE A 243 12.53 -7.83 -3.76
C ILE A 243 11.20 -8.47 -4.10
N GLY A 244 10.17 -8.07 -3.35
CA GLY A 244 8.82 -8.57 -3.47
C GLY A 244 7.93 -7.70 -4.36
N MET A 245 6.77 -8.27 -4.71
CA MET A 245 5.64 -7.48 -5.20
C MET A 245 4.76 -7.01 -4.05
N MET A 246 3.79 -6.13 -4.33
CA MET A 246 2.71 -5.80 -3.38
C MET A 246 1.34 -5.78 -4.09
N VAL A 247 0.36 -6.50 -3.54
CA VAL A 247 -1.03 -6.55 -4.04
C VAL A 247 -2.04 -6.28 -2.93
N ALA A 248 -3.11 -5.56 -3.26
CA ALA A 248 -4.29 -5.53 -2.42
C ALA A 248 -5.11 -6.82 -2.61
N TYR A 249 -5.06 -7.73 -1.65
CA TYR A 249 -5.74 -9.02 -1.77
C TYR A 249 -7.06 -9.02 -1.01
N ILE A 250 -8.16 -9.00 -1.75
CA ILE A 250 -9.53 -8.97 -1.23
C ILE A 250 -10.24 -10.20 -1.80
N PRO A 251 -10.15 -11.37 -1.14
CA PRO A 251 -10.73 -12.58 -1.68
C PRO A 251 -12.25 -12.45 -1.78
N SER A 252 -12.81 -12.90 -2.90
CA SER A 252 -14.26 -13.02 -3.06
C SER A 252 -14.72 -14.47 -2.97
N TYR A 253 -15.70 -14.74 -2.11
CA TYR A 253 -16.37 -16.03 -2.00
C TYR A 253 -17.58 -16.11 -2.93
N PRO A 254 -18.01 -17.29 -3.37
CA PRO A 254 -19.28 -17.41 -4.08
C PRO A 254 -20.46 -17.26 -3.10
N MET A 255 -21.48 -16.47 -3.48
CA MET A 255 -22.70 -16.27 -2.67
C MET A 255 -23.44 -17.57 -2.36
N SER A 256 -23.35 -18.55 -3.27
CA SER A 256 -23.94 -19.87 -3.12
C SER A 256 -23.12 -20.92 -3.86
N CYS A 257 -23.44 -22.20 -3.70
CA CYS A 257 -22.83 -23.28 -4.48
C CYS A 257 -23.33 -23.36 -5.93
N ARG A 258 -24.09 -22.36 -6.41
CA ARG A 258 -24.49 -22.30 -7.82
C ARG A 258 -23.24 -22.16 -8.71
N PRO A 259 -23.13 -22.95 -9.79
CA PRO A 259 -21.96 -22.88 -10.68
C PRO A 259 -21.66 -21.48 -11.21
N GLU A 260 -22.69 -20.66 -11.45
CA GLU A 260 -22.49 -19.28 -11.92
C GLU A 260 -21.86 -18.39 -10.83
N ASP A 261 -22.33 -18.48 -9.57
CA ASP A 261 -21.74 -17.70 -8.46
C ASP A 261 -20.29 -18.16 -8.18
N VAL A 262 -20.01 -19.47 -8.33
CA VAL A 262 -18.65 -20.03 -8.27
C VAL A 262 -17.77 -19.45 -9.38
N MET A 263 -18.27 -19.42 -10.62
CA MET A 263 -17.52 -18.87 -11.74
C MET A 263 -17.28 -17.35 -11.60
N GLU A 264 -18.26 -16.59 -11.08
CA GLU A 264 -18.08 -15.17 -10.78
C GLU A 264 -17.02 -14.93 -9.70
N SER A 265 -16.95 -15.78 -8.66
CA SER A 265 -15.86 -15.74 -7.69
C SER A 265 -14.50 -16.01 -8.34
N VAL A 266 -14.42 -17.00 -9.24
CA VAL A 266 -13.18 -17.28 -10.00
C VAL A 266 -12.77 -16.08 -10.87
N GLN A 267 -13.72 -15.43 -11.55
CA GLN A 267 -13.42 -14.25 -12.38
C GLN A 267 -12.96 -13.06 -11.53
N PHE A 268 -13.66 -12.78 -10.43
CA PHE A 268 -13.32 -11.68 -9.51
C PHE A 268 -11.90 -11.83 -8.96
N ASN A 269 -11.56 -13.01 -8.43
CA ASN A 269 -10.24 -13.25 -7.84
C ASN A 269 -9.12 -13.17 -8.90
N ARG A 270 -9.39 -13.59 -10.15
CA ARG A 270 -8.43 -13.49 -11.26
C ARG A 270 -8.01 -12.05 -11.59
N GLU A 271 -8.86 -11.06 -11.32
CA GLU A 271 -8.49 -9.65 -11.53
C GLU A 271 -7.34 -9.21 -10.62
N GLN A 272 -7.25 -9.76 -9.40
CA GLN A 272 -6.16 -9.50 -8.47
C GLN A 272 -4.98 -10.42 -8.76
N GLU A 273 -5.26 -11.71 -8.97
CA GLU A 273 -4.24 -12.73 -9.26
C GLU A 273 -3.47 -12.46 -10.56
N PHE A 274 -4.05 -11.75 -11.52
CA PHE A 274 -3.37 -11.34 -12.74
C PHE A 274 -2.02 -10.65 -12.46
N TYR A 275 -2.00 -9.69 -11.54
CA TYR A 275 -0.78 -8.94 -11.22
C TYR A 275 0.26 -9.80 -10.52
N ILE A 276 -0.19 -10.79 -9.75
CA ILE A 276 0.66 -11.76 -9.07
C ILE A 276 1.22 -12.77 -10.07
N ASP A 277 0.38 -13.31 -10.97
CA ASP A 277 0.79 -14.22 -12.04
C ASP A 277 1.90 -13.59 -12.89
N VAL A 278 1.79 -12.31 -13.27
CA VAL A 278 2.84 -11.64 -14.07
C VAL A 278 4.15 -11.49 -13.27
N GLN A 279 4.10 -11.01 -12.02
CA GLN A 279 5.33 -10.72 -11.26
C GLN A 279 5.98 -11.96 -10.64
N VAL A 280 5.23 -13.05 -10.42
CA VAL A 280 5.75 -14.27 -9.80
C VAL A 280 6.03 -15.35 -10.84
N LYS A 281 5.17 -15.53 -11.85
CA LYS A 281 5.35 -16.56 -12.88
C LYS A 281 6.04 -16.02 -14.13
N GLY A 282 6.13 -14.69 -14.28
CA GLY A 282 6.88 -14.07 -15.35
C GLY A 282 6.17 -14.09 -16.70
N TYR A 283 4.84 -14.21 -16.74
CA TYR A 283 4.07 -14.16 -17.99
C TYR A 283 2.64 -13.67 -17.80
N TYR A 284 2.04 -13.15 -18.88
CA TYR A 284 0.62 -12.80 -18.92
C TYR A 284 -0.25 -14.06 -18.95
N PRO A 285 -1.17 -14.25 -17.98
CA PRO A 285 -2.00 -15.44 -17.96
C PRO A 285 -3.03 -15.43 -19.10
N ALA A 286 -3.29 -16.60 -19.68
CA ALA A 286 -4.13 -16.74 -20.88
C ALA A 286 -5.54 -16.15 -20.74
N HIS A 287 -6.14 -16.23 -19.55
CA HIS A 287 -7.47 -15.65 -19.30
C HIS A 287 -7.48 -14.13 -19.46
N LYS A 288 -6.38 -13.44 -19.07
CA LYS A 288 -6.24 -12.00 -19.21
C LYS A 288 -6.02 -11.59 -20.65
N LEU A 289 -5.21 -12.34 -21.40
CA LEU A 289 -5.05 -12.13 -22.85
C LEU A 289 -6.41 -12.24 -23.58
N LYS A 290 -7.22 -13.24 -23.22
CA LYS A 290 -8.59 -13.36 -23.77
C LYS A 290 -9.51 -12.22 -23.32
N GLN A 291 -9.32 -11.66 -22.14
CA GLN A 291 -10.05 -10.47 -21.72
C GLN A 291 -9.67 -9.26 -22.56
N PHE A 292 -8.37 -9.03 -22.79
CA PHE A 292 -7.90 -7.95 -23.66
C PHE A 292 -8.45 -8.06 -25.07
N GLU A 293 -8.49 -9.27 -25.66
CA GLU A 293 -9.13 -9.52 -26.96
C GLU A 293 -10.61 -9.11 -26.96
N ARG A 294 -11.38 -9.46 -25.91
CA ARG A 294 -12.82 -9.13 -25.79
C ARG A 294 -13.07 -7.64 -25.57
N GLU A 295 -12.21 -6.99 -24.79
CA GLU A 295 -12.33 -5.58 -24.42
C GLU A 295 -11.68 -4.63 -25.42
N GLY A 296 -11.00 -5.16 -26.45
CA GLY A 296 -10.30 -4.36 -27.46
C GLY A 296 -9.05 -3.67 -26.91
N VAL A 297 -8.47 -4.16 -25.81
CA VAL A 297 -7.24 -3.63 -25.22
C VAL A 297 -6.04 -4.15 -26.00
N VAL A 298 -5.21 -3.25 -26.51
CA VAL A 298 -3.97 -3.60 -27.22
C VAL A 298 -2.77 -3.07 -26.45
N ILE A 299 -1.96 -3.97 -25.91
CA ILE A 299 -0.73 -3.61 -25.19
C ILE A 299 0.40 -3.42 -26.20
N LYS A 300 0.94 -2.21 -26.25
CA LYS A 300 2.17 -1.93 -26.99
C LYS A 300 3.35 -2.41 -26.14
N LYS A 301 3.99 -3.49 -26.60
CA LYS A 301 5.23 -4.02 -26.05
C LYS A 301 6.40 -3.65 -26.94
N GLU A 302 7.57 -3.46 -26.35
CA GLU A 302 8.85 -3.45 -27.07
C GLU A 302 9.41 -4.88 -27.15
N ALA A 303 10.31 -5.13 -28.12
CA ALA A 303 11.00 -6.40 -28.21
C ALA A 303 11.83 -6.64 -26.93
N GLY A 304 11.71 -7.82 -26.34
CA GLY A 304 12.40 -8.18 -25.09
C GLY A 304 11.57 -7.98 -23.82
N ASP A 305 10.38 -7.36 -23.88
CA ASP A 305 9.60 -7.09 -22.67
C ASP A 305 9.11 -8.34 -21.96
N ASP A 306 8.66 -9.34 -22.73
CA ASP A 306 8.18 -10.60 -22.15
C ASP A 306 9.33 -11.40 -21.55
N GLU A 307 10.52 -11.35 -22.16
CA GLU A 307 11.75 -11.93 -21.60
C GLU A 307 12.18 -11.23 -20.32
N LEU A 308 12.13 -9.89 -20.28
CA LEU A 308 12.46 -9.12 -19.08
C LEU A 308 11.52 -9.47 -17.92
N ILE A 309 10.20 -9.50 -18.16
CA ILE A 309 9.20 -9.90 -17.16
C ILE A 309 9.48 -11.31 -16.65
N LYS A 310 9.84 -12.24 -17.54
CA LYS A 310 10.15 -13.62 -17.18
C LYS A 310 11.41 -13.75 -16.33
N GLU A 311 12.43 -12.96 -16.61
CA GLU A 311 13.72 -13.03 -15.92
C GLU A 311 13.76 -12.23 -14.60
N GLY A 312 12.83 -11.28 -14.41
CA GLY A 312 12.75 -10.42 -13.23
C GLY A 312 11.57 -10.73 -12.33
N THR A 313 11.28 -12.02 -12.08
CA THR A 313 10.24 -12.42 -11.14
C THR A 313 10.64 -12.11 -9.70
N VAL A 314 9.68 -11.71 -8.88
CA VAL A 314 9.91 -11.29 -7.49
C VAL A 314 10.24 -12.46 -6.55
N ASP A 315 10.91 -12.14 -5.43
CA ASP A 315 11.37 -13.12 -4.44
C ASP A 315 10.26 -13.55 -3.46
N TYR A 316 9.28 -12.66 -3.22
CA TYR A 316 8.17 -12.90 -2.29
C TYR A 316 6.91 -12.12 -2.68
N ILE A 317 5.76 -12.52 -2.12
CA ILE A 317 4.48 -11.81 -2.28
C ILE A 317 4.19 -11.01 -1.02
N GLY A 318 4.41 -9.70 -1.07
CA GLY A 318 3.78 -8.77 -0.15
C GLY A 318 2.30 -8.62 -0.49
N PHE A 319 1.42 -8.65 0.50
CA PHE A 319 0.01 -8.32 0.27
C PHE A 319 -0.63 -7.58 1.45
N SER A 320 -1.64 -6.78 1.15
CA SER A 320 -2.57 -6.25 2.14
C SER A 320 -3.79 -7.16 2.27
N TYR A 321 -4.30 -7.27 3.49
CA TYR A 321 -5.58 -7.91 3.77
C TYR A 321 -6.35 -7.10 4.80
N TYR A 322 -7.60 -6.77 4.50
CA TYR A 322 -8.47 -6.05 5.42
C TYR A 322 -9.82 -6.72 5.60
N MET A 323 -10.32 -7.37 4.54
CA MET A 323 -11.67 -7.91 4.42
C MET A 323 -11.75 -8.93 3.30
N SER A 324 -12.87 -9.66 3.25
CA SER A 324 -13.30 -10.46 2.10
C SER A 324 -14.60 -9.89 1.50
N THR A 325 -14.95 -10.35 0.31
CA THR A 325 -16.19 -10.00 -0.38
C THR A 325 -16.94 -11.24 -0.86
N VAL A 326 -18.12 -11.05 -1.47
CA VAL A 326 -18.91 -12.14 -2.06
C VAL A 326 -19.31 -11.81 -3.50
N SER A 327 -19.14 -12.79 -4.39
CA SER A 327 -19.54 -12.74 -5.80
C SER A 327 -20.88 -13.42 -6.03
N SER A 328 -21.71 -12.83 -6.89
CA SER A 328 -23.04 -13.32 -7.27
C SER A 328 -23.26 -13.08 -8.76
N ALA A 329 -23.75 -14.09 -9.48
CA ALA A 329 -24.15 -13.97 -10.88
C ALA A 329 -25.46 -13.19 -11.07
N ASN A 330 -26.17 -12.87 -9.98
CA ASN A 330 -27.31 -11.95 -10.05
C ASN A 330 -26.80 -10.49 -10.00
N PRO A 331 -26.90 -9.72 -11.11
CA PRO A 331 -26.38 -8.36 -11.19
C PRO A 331 -27.08 -7.38 -10.25
N ASP A 332 -28.35 -7.62 -9.90
CA ASP A 332 -29.12 -6.72 -9.01
C ASP A 332 -28.56 -6.70 -7.57
N LYS A 333 -27.77 -7.72 -7.21
CA LYS A 333 -27.13 -7.85 -5.89
C LYS A 333 -25.74 -7.20 -5.83
N VAL A 334 -25.09 -6.98 -6.97
CA VAL A 334 -23.71 -6.47 -7.04
C VAL A 334 -23.72 -4.95 -6.93
N LYS A 335 -23.21 -4.41 -5.82
CA LYS A 335 -23.19 -2.97 -5.52
C LYS A 335 -21.82 -2.56 -4.98
N PHE A 336 -21.49 -1.28 -5.04
CA PHE A 336 -20.42 -0.77 -4.19
C PHE A 336 -20.89 -0.86 -2.73
N VAL A 337 -20.09 -1.51 -1.89
CA VAL A 337 -20.39 -1.75 -0.47
C VAL A 337 -19.39 -0.96 0.37
N GLY A 338 -19.87 0.02 1.15
CA GLY A 338 -19.03 0.76 2.09
C GLY A 338 -17.78 1.38 1.47
N GLY A 339 -16.64 1.28 2.18
CA GLY A 339 -15.34 1.75 1.72
C GLY A 339 -14.62 0.85 0.70
N ASN A 340 -15.34 -0.07 0.03
CA ASN A 340 -14.72 -0.97 -0.94
C ASN A 340 -14.39 -0.24 -2.25
N GLN A 341 -13.21 -0.54 -2.81
CA GLN A 341 -12.83 -0.03 -4.13
C GLN A 341 -13.36 -0.87 -5.30
N MET A 342 -14.01 -2.01 -5.02
CA MET A 342 -14.61 -2.91 -6.01
C MET A 342 -16.06 -3.20 -5.63
N PRO A 343 -16.99 -3.26 -6.60
CA PRO A 343 -18.36 -3.65 -6.34
C PRO A 343 -18.42 -5.14 -6.00
N ALA A 344 -19.21 -5.50 -4.99
CA ALA A 344 -19.40 -6.87 -4.54
C ALA A 344 -20.74 -7.02 -3.80
N VAL A 345 -21.04 -8.22 -3.33
CA VAL A 345 -22.17 -8.49 -2.44
C VAL A 345 -21.70 -8.49 -0.99
N LYS A 346 -22.52 -7.95 -0.09
CA LYS A 346 -22.32 -8.08 1.35
C LYS A 346 -22.37 -9.55 1.77
N ASN A 347 -21.41 -9.98 2.58
CA ASN A 347 -21.46 -11.30 3.19
C ASN A 347 -22.42 -11.27 4.38
N PRO A 348 -23.56 -12.00 4.36
CA PRO A 348 -24.55 -11.96 5.44
C PRO A 348 -24.06 -12.62 6.74
N TYR A 349 -22.89 -13.27 6.73
CA TYR A 349 -22.32 -13.96 7.88
C TYR A 349 -21.21 -13.17 8.59
N LEU A 350 -20.82 -12.02 8.05
CA LEU A 350 -19.74 -11.20 8.61
C LEU A 350 -20.29 -9.94 9.26
N GLU A 351 -19.68 -9.55 10.37
CA GLU A 351 -19.85 -8.21 10.95
C GLU A 351 -19.10 -7.18 10.10
N GLU A 352 -19.56 -5.93 10.07
CA GLU A 352 -18.94 -4.84 9.32
C GLU A 352 -18.40 -3.77 10.28
N SER A 353 -17.29 -3.13 9.91
CA SER A 353 -16.82 -1.90 10.56
C SER A 353 -17.73 -0.71 10.26
N ASP A 354 -17.53 0.42 10.96
CA ASP A 354 -18.24 1.68 10.69
C ASP A 354 -18.03 2.22 9.27
N TRP A 355 -16.95 1.81 8.59
CA TRP A 355 -16.66 2.12 7.18
C TRP A 355 -17.15 1.02 6.22
N GLY A 356 -17.92 0.05 6.69
CA GLY A 356 -18.55 -1.00 5.89
C GLY A 356 -17.60 -2.10 5.42
N TRP A 357 -16.48 -2.33 6.11
CA TRP A 357 -15.55 -3.42 5.79
C TRP A 357 -15.89 -4.66 6.59
N GLY A 358 -16.09 -5.79 5.91
CA GLY A 358 -16.39 -7.07 6.54
C GLY A 358 -15.21 -7.61 7.35
N VAL A 359 -15.42 -7.93 8.63
CA VAL A 359 -14.41 -8.48 9.53
C VAL A 359 -14.34 -9.99 9.35
N ASP A 360 -13.34 -10.45 8.60
CA ASP A 360 -13.17 -11.87 8.26
C ASP A 360 -11.75 -12.37 8.58
N PRO A 361 -11.48 -12.80 9.82
CA PRO A 361 -10.16 -13.36 10.16
C PRO A 361 -9.87 -14.67 9.42
N LEU A 362 -10.88 -15.51 9.17
CA LEU A 362 -10.69 -16.76 8.45
C LEU A 362 -10.31 -16.52 6.98
N GLY A 363 -10.81 -15.43 6.39
CA GLY A 363 -10.41 -15.00 5.06
C GLY A 363 -8.93 -14.67 4.92
N LEU A 364 -8.26 -14.23 5.98
CA LEU A 364 -6.80 -14.07 5.97
C LEU A 364 -6.11 -15.43 5.83
N ARG A 365 -6.52 -16.44 6.62
CA ARG A 365 -6.00 -17.81 6.49
C ARG A 365 -6.27 -18.36 5.09
N ILE A 366 -7.51 -18.25 4.59
CA ILE A 366 -7.88 -18.69 3.24
C ILE A 366 -7.00 -18.02 2.18
N SER A 367 -6.71 -16.73 2.33
CA SER A 367 -5.84 -15.99 1.41
C SER A 367 -4.40 -16.50 1.45
N LEU A 368 -3.84 -16.68 2.65
CA LEU A 368 -2.50 -17.21 2.86
C LEU A 368 -2.35 -18.60 2.23
N SER A 369 -3.25 -19.54 2.52
CA SER A 369 -3.18 -20.89 1.96
C SER A 369 -3.31 -20.87 0.44
N LYS A 370 -4.28 -20.13 -0.12
CA LYS A 370 -4.48 -20.05 -1.58
C LYS A 370 -3.30 -19.43 -2.31
N LEU A 371 -2.75 -18.33 -1.79
CA LEU A 371 -1.59 -17.67 -2.39
C LEU A 371 -0.37 -18.59 -2.35
N TYR A 372 -0.13 -19.23 -1.19
CA TYR A 372 1.01 -20.12 -1.04
C TYR A 372 0.89 -21.36 -1.94
N ASP A 373 -0.25 -22.05 -1.95
CA ASP A 373 -0.48 -23.22 -2.81
C ASP A 373 -0.29 -22.90 -4.31
N ARG A 374 -0.73 -21.71 -4.72
CA ARG A 374 -0.69 -21.29 -6.13
C ARG A 374 0.70 -20.92 -6.59
N TYR A 375 1.51 -20.28 -5.75
CA TYR A 375 2.76 -19.63 -6.14
C TYR A 375 4.01 -20.28 -5.55
N ASN A 376 3.90 -20.96 -4.41
CA ASN A 376 4.97 -21.68 -3.73
C ASN A 376 6.23 -20.82 -3.47
N ILE A 377 6.03 -19.53 -3.18
CA ILE A 377 7.07 -18.59 -2.74
C ILE A 377 6.65 -17.92 -1.43
N PRO A 378 7.60 -17.37 -0.65
CA PRO A 378 7.29 -16.76 0.64
C PRO A 378 6.25 -15.65 0.55
N LEU A 379 5.41 -15.55 1.56
CA LEU A 379 4.42 -14.47 1.71
C LEU A 379 4.88 -13.46 2.76
N PHE A 380 4.35 -12.24 2.69
CA PHE A 380 4.52 -11.23 3.72
C PHE A 380 3.21 -10.43 3.85
N VAL A 381 2.55 -10.51 5.02
CA VAL A 381 1.39 -9.67 5.32
C VAL A 381 1.91 -8.28 5.68
N VAL A 382 2.00 -7.42 4.67
CA VAL A 382 2.61 -6.10 4.77
C VAL A 382 1.62 -5.00 5.15
N GLU A 383 0.34 -5.34 5.21
CA GLU A 383 -0.75 -4.48 5.62
C GLU A 383 -1.93 -5.32 6.15
N ASN A 384 -2.39 -4.99 7.35
CA ASN A 384 -3.65 -5.47 7.92
C ASN A 384 -4.06 -4.49 9.03
N GLY A 385 -5.35 -4.17 9.16
CA GLY A 385 -5.74 -3.18 10.16
C GLY A 385 -7.23 -2.92 10.25
N PHE A 386 -7.61 -2.26 11.34
CA PHE A 386 -9.00 -1.91 11.63
C PHE A 386 -9.12 -0.41 11.86
N GLY A 387 -9.66 0.28 10.85
CA GLY A 387 -9.93 1.71 10.89
C GLY A 387 -11.20 1.99 11.66
N ALA A 388 -11.11 2.70 12.77
CA ALA A 388 -12.22 3.03 13.66
C ALA A 388 -12.02 4.43 14.28
N VAL A 389 -13.10 4.97 14.85
CA VAL A 389 -13.03 6.21 15.63
C VAL A 389 -12.48 5.89 17.03
N ASP A 390 -11.44 6.59 17.45
CA ASP A 390 -10.97 6.51 18.84
C ASP A 390 -11.56 7.66 19.68
N THR A 391 -11.86 7.37 20.95
CA THR A 391 -12.23 8.37 21.95
C THR A 391 -11.08 8.55 22.93
N VAL A 392 -10.73 9.80 23.24
CA VAL A 392 -9.75 10.14 24.28
C VAL A 392 -10.52 10.37 25.58
N GLU A 393 -10.26 9.52 26.57
CA GLU A 393 -10.89 9.61 27.89
C GLU A 393 -10.41 10.85 28.66
N SER A 394 -11.09 11.17 29.77
CA SER A 394 -10.78 12.37 30.57
C SER A 394 -9.38 12.36 31.19
N ASP A 395 -8.78 11.18 31.39
CA ASP A 395 -7.40 10.98 31.85
C ASP A 395 -6.38 10.87 30.71
N GLY A 396 -6.82 10.98 29.45
CA GLY A 396 -6.00 10.85 28.25
C GLY A 396 -5.84 9.42 27.73
N ALA A 397 -6.43 8.42 28.37
CA ALA A 397 -6.41 7.04 27.90
C ALA A 397 -7.25 6.86 26.61
N ILE A 398 -6.90 5.86 25.81
CA ILE A 398 -7.65 5.46 24.62
C ILE A 398 -7.88 3.96 24.70
N ILE A 399 -9.13 3.57 24.91
CA ILE A 399 -9.53 2.18 25.16
C ILE A 399 -10.05 1.57 23.86
N ASP A 400 -9.13 1.06 23.04
CA ASP A 400 -9.41 0.55 21.70
C ASP A 400 -9.53 -0.98 21.64
N ASP A 401 -10.37 -1.55 22.51
CA ASP A 401 -10.59 -3.00 22.60
C ASP A 401 -11.12 -3.62 21.30
N TYR A 402 -11.89 -2.87 20.51
CA TYR A 402 -12.33 -3.29 19.17
C TYR A 402 -11.16 -3.58 18.23
N ARG A 403 -10.08 -2.79 18.33
CA ARG A 403 -8.88 -2.94 17.49
C ARG A 403 -8.05 -4.14 17.95
N ILE A 404 -7.93 -4.33 19.27
CA ILE A 404 -7.30 -5.50 19.87
C ILE A 404 -8.01 -6.79 19.43
N ASP A 405 -9.34 -6.82 19.53
CA ASP A 405 -10.14 -7.99 19.16
C ASP A 405 -9.98 -8.35 17.66
N TYR A 406 -9.99 -7.36 16.77
CA TYR A 406 -9.71 -7.56 15.35
C TYR A 406 -8.36 -8.23 15.13
N PHE A 407 -7.28 -7.64 15.68
CA PHE A 407 -5.93 -8.15 15.44
C PHE A 407 -5.69 -9.51 16.09
N LYS A 408 -6.20 -9.74 17.30
CA LYS A 408 -6.16 -11.03 17.97
C LYS A 408 -6.74 -12.15 17.10
N LYS A 409 -7.92 -11.92 16.51
CA LYS A 409 -8.58 -12.90 15.63
C LYS A 409 -7.76 -13.16 14.35
N HIS A 410 -7.21 -12.13 13.72
CA HIS A 410 -6.40 -12.27 12.50
C HIS A 410 -5.04 -12.92 12.76
N VAL A 411 -4.37 -12.59 13.86
CA VAL A 411 -3.11 -13.22 14.27
C VAL A 411 -3.32 -14.71 14.57
N ALA A 412 -4.43 -15.09 15.20
CA ALA A 412 -4.78 -16.51 15.39
C ALA A 412 -4.98 -17.24 14.05
N ALA A 413 -5.70 -16.64 13.09
CA ALA A 413 -5.88 -17.23 11.77
C ALA A 413 -4.57 -17.35 10.98
N MET A 414 -3.68 -16.35 11.10
CA MET A 414 -2.35 -16.36 10.51
C MET A 414 -1.47 -17.47 11.13
N LYS A 415 -1.59 -17.68 12.44
CA LYS A 415 -0.90 -18.78 13.13
C LYS A 415 -1.34 -20.14 12.59
N ASP A 416 -2.64 -20.34 12.43
CA ASP A 416 -3.19 -21.56 11.84
C ASP A 416 -2.69 -21.79 10.40
N ALA A 417 -2.57 -20.73 9.59
CA ALA A 417 -2.02 -20.85 8.23
C ALA A 417 -0.58 -21.40 8.22
N ILE A 418 0.24 -20.99 9.20
CA ILE A 418 1.61 -21.50 9.34
C ILE A 418 1.59 -22.93 9.90
N ASP A 419 0.94 -23.14 11.05
CA ASP A 419 1.06 -24.37 11.83
C ASP A 419 0.31 -25.55 11.20
N LEU A 420 -0.84 -25.29 10.58
CA LEU A 420 -1.73 -26.32 10.04
C LEU A 420 -1.61 -26.45 8.52
N ASP A 421 -1.45 -25.32 7.82
CA ASP A 421 -1.45 -25.32 6.35
C ASP A 421 -0.03 -25.29 5.76
N GLY A 422 0.99 -25.00 6.58
CA GLY A 422 2.40 -25.02 6.16
C GLY A 422 2.85 -23.80 5.35
N VAL A 423 2.14 -22.66 5.47
CA VAL A 423 2.48 -21.43 4.76
C VAL A 423 3.82 -20.85 5.23
N ASP A 424 4.71 -20.55 4.28
CA ASP A 424 5.92 -19.79 4.56
C ASP A 424 5.60 -18.29 4.59
N LEU A 425 5.57 -17.74 5.81
CA LEU A 425 5.22 -16.34 6.06
C LEU A 425 6.40 -15.62 6.74
N ILE A 426 6.95 -14.63 6.03
CA ILE A 426 8.10 -13.83 6.46
C ILE A 426 7.79 -13.03 7.72
N GLY A 427 6.62 -12.40 7.77
CA GLY A 427 6.28 -11.46 8.84
C GLY A 427 4.90 -10.85 8.74
N TYR A 428 4.63 -9.91 9.64
CA TYR A 428 3.35 -9.24 9.79
C TYR A 428 3.53 -7.79 10.26
N THR A 429 3.10 -6.83 9.43
CA THR A 429 3.18 -5.40 9.73
C THR A 429 1.80 -4.74 9.67
N PRO A 430 1.10 -4.60 10.81
CA PRO A 430 -0.14 -3.83 10.91
C PRO A 430 -0.05 -2.45 10.26
N TRP A 431 -1.07 -2.13 9.48
CA TRP A 431 -1.17 -0.87 8.77
C TRP A 431 -1.41 0.29 9.71
N GLY A 432 -0.76 1.43 9.42
CA GLY A 432 -0.91 2.66 10.16
C GLY A 432 -0.66 2.42 11.64
N CYS A 433 0.44 1.72 11.97
CA CYS A 433 0.80 1.35 13.35
C CYS A 433 0.89 2.54 14.31
N ILE A 434 0.98 3.74 13.75
CA ILE A 434 0.74 5.05 14.35
C ILE A 434 -0.31 5.76 13.49
N ASP A 435 -1.18 6.55 14.12
CA ASP A 435 -2.19 7.30 13.39
C ASP A 435 -1.56 8.16 12.29
N LEU A 436 -2.16 8.05 11.11
CA LEU A 436 -1.73 8.69 9.87
C LEU A 436 -2.96 9.10 9.06
N VAL A 437 -2.76 9.92 8.04
CA VAL A 437 -3.83 10.38 7.16
C VAL A 437 -4.36 9.20 6.35
N SER A 438 -5.67 8.93 6.38
CA SER A 438 -6.23 7.78 5.66
C SER A 438 -6.11 7.93 4.12
N ALA A 439 -5.77 6.85 3.42
CA ALA A 439 -5.59 6.90 1.96
C ALA A 439 -6.91 7.17 1.22
N GLY A 440 -8.00 6.55 1.68
CA GLY A 440 -9.33 6.63 1.05
C GLY A 440 -9.95 8.02 1.17
N THR A 441 -10.11 8.51 2.39
CA THR A 441 -10.84 9.75 2.68
C THR A 441 -9.95 10.94 3.01
N GLY A 442 -8.69 10.73 3.40
CA GLY A 442 -7.81 11.81 3.85
C GLY A 442 -8.12 12.27 5.27
N GLU A 443 -8.92 11.50 6.01
CA GLU A 443 -9.33 11.76 7.39
C GLU A 443 -8.28 11.23 8.38
N MET A 444 -8.10 11.95 9.49
CA MET A 444 -7.44 11.47 10.72
C MET A 444 -8.43 10.73 11.63
N LYS A 445 -9.73 11.01 11.53
CA LYS A 445 -10.78 10.37 12.33
C LYS A 445 -10.85 8.85 12.13
N LYS A 446 -10.48 8.35 10.96
CA LYS A 446 -10.35 6.91 10.68
C LYS A 446 -8.96 6.42 11.14
N ARG A 447 -8.87 6.01 12.41
CA ARG A 447 -7.60 5.70 13.07
C ARG A 447 -7.27 4.21 13.03
N TYR A 448 -6.00 3.89 12.81
CA TYR A 448 -5.49 2.52 12.71
C TYR A 448 -4.45 2.19 13.80
N GLY A 449 -3.81 3.21 14.38
CA GLY A 449 -2.57 3.00 15.12
C GLY A 449 -2.72 2.37 16.48
N PHE A 450 -1.59 1.84 16.95
CA PHE A 450 -1.32 1.57 18.35
C PHE A 450 -0.92 2.84 19.09
N ILE A 451 -0.40 3.83 18.34
CA ILE A 451 -0.02 5.15 18.81
C ILE A 451 -1.01 6.16 18.24
N TYR A 452 -1.64 6.93 19.12
CA TYR A 452 -2.53 8.02 18.76
C TYR A 452 -1.72 9.27 18.44
N VAL A 453 -2.17 10.03 17.43
CA VAL A 453 -1.65 11.37 17.13
C VAL A 453 -2.77 12.38 17.30
N ASP A 454 -2.51 13.40 18.12
CA ASP A 454 -3.42 14.53 18.34
C ASP A 454 -3.45 15.45 17.12
N LEU A 455 -4.30 15.07 16.17
CA LEU A 455 -4.61 15.79 14.94
C LEU A 455 -6.01 15.39 14.48
N ASP A 456 -6.81 16.38 14.06
CA ASP A 456 -8.15 16.18 13.51
C ASP A 456 -8.19 16.23 11.98
N ASP A 457 -9.40 16.05 11.42
CA ASP A 457 -9.63 16.02 9.96
C ASP A 457 -9.39 17.40 9.28
N HIS A 458 -9.26 18.47 10.06
CA HIS A 458 -9.00 19.83 9.59
C HIS A 458 -7.55 20.26 9.80
N GLY A 459 -6.67 19.34 10.23
CA GLY A 459 -5.27 19.62 10.49
C GLY A 459 -5.03 20.40 11.79
N GLN A 460 -6.00 20.40 12.72
CA GLN A 460 -5.85 21.04 14.02
C GLN A 460 -5.48 20.00 15.08
N GLY A 461 -4.49 20.31 15.91
CA GLY A 461 -4.01 19.44 16.97
C GLY A 461 -2.56 19.75 17.35
N THR A 462 -2.08 19.18 18.44
CA THR A 462 -0.72 19.41 18.93
C THR A 462 0.33 18.50 18.30
N LEU A 463 -0.08 17.54 17.47
CA LEU A 463 0.74 16.45 16.93
C LEU A 463 1.39 15.58 18.01
N LYS A 464 0.95 15.66 19.27
CA LYS A 464 1.50 14.81 20.33
C LYS A 464 1.12 13.35 20.12
N ARG A 465 2.06 12.47 20.44
CA ARG A 465 1.88 11.01 20.43
C ARG A 465 1.46 10.50 21.81
N SER A 466 0.46 9.63 21.87
CA SER A 466 0.08 8.90 23.08
C SER A 466 -0.15 7.42 22.79
N ARG A 467 0.11 6.57 23.78
CA ARG A 467 -0.05 5.11 23.66
C ARG A 467 -1.54 4.77 23.82
N LYS A 468 -2.12 4.03 22.88
CA LYS A 468 -3.46 3.43 23.06
C LYS A 468 -3.33 2.15 23.89
N LYS A 469 -4.45 1.57 24.33
CA LYS A 469 -4.46 0.28 25.04
C LYS A 469 -3.81 -0.82 24.19
N SER A 470 -4.07 -0.82 22.89
CA SER A 470 -3.51 -1.75 21.91
C SER A 470 -1.98 -1.71 21.80
N PHE A 471 -1.32 -0.62 22.19
CA PHE A 471 0.15 -0.51 22.23
C PHE A 471 0.77 -1.58 23.14
N ASN A 472 0.30 -1.67 24.38
CA ASN A 472 0.83 -2.63 25.35
C ASN A 472 0.42 -4.07 25.01
N TRP A 473 -0.75 -4.25 24.41
CA TRP A 473 -1.17 -5.54 23.88
C TRP A 473 -0.20 -6.02 22.79
N TYR A 474 0.08 -5.20 21.76
CA TYR A 474 0.94 -5.62 20.66
C TYR A 474 2.39 -5.82 21.12
N LYS A 475 2.86 -5.01 22.08
CA LYS A 475 4.13 -5.24 22.77
C LYS A 475 4.22 -6.64 23.38
N GLN A 476 3.16 -7.11 24.05
CA GLN A 476 3.10 -8.47 24.61
C GLN A 476 3.08 -9.53 23.51
N VAL A 477 2.31 -9.32 22.44
CA VAL A 477 2.26 -10.23 21.29
C VAL A 477 3.68 -10.44 20.74
N ILE A 478 4.43 -9.36 20.49
CA ILE A 478 5.79 -9.47 19.96
C ILE A 478 6.74 -10.12 20.97
N ALA A 479 6.69 -9.70 22.24
CA ALA A 479 7.56 -10.25 23.29
C ALA A 479 7.36 -11.76 23.52
N THR A 480 6.15 -12.26 23.27
CA THR A 480 5.81 -13.69 23.38
C THR A 480 5.81 -14.40 22.04
N ASN A 481 6.28 -13.74 20.98
CA ASN A 481 6.27 -14.23 19.60
C ASN A 481 4.91 -14.83 19.18
N GLY A 482 3.82 -14.14 19.54
CA GLY A 482 2.44 -14.52 19.26
C GLY A 482 1.83 -15.60 20.15
N GLU A 483 2.50 -16.05 21.22
CA GLU A 483 1.93 -17.06 22.13
C GLU A 483 0.84 -16.50 23.05
N LYS A 484 0.92 -15.23 23.43
CA LYS A 484 -0.08 -14.58 24.30
C LYS A 484 -0.81 -13.46 23.57
N LEU A 485 -2.05 -13.74 23.19
CA LEU A 485 -2.94 -12.77 22.53
C LEU A 485 -3.97 -12.14 23.49
N GLU A 486 -4.07 -12.61 24.73
CA GLU A 486 -4.94 -12.04 25.77
C GLU A 486 -4.15 -11.08 26.66
N ASN A 487 -4.77 -9.98 27.08
CA ASN A 487 -4.25 -9.17 28.18
C ASN A 487 -4.57 -9.90 29.50
N ASN A 488 -3.60 -9.99 30.42
CA ASN A 488 -3.86 -10.39 31.80
C ASN A 488 -4.54 -9.26 32.59
#